data_AF-A0A651HLV6-F1
#
_entry.id   AF-A0A651HLV6-F1
#
_cell.length_a   1.000
_cell.length_b   1.000
_cell.length_c   1.000
_cell.angle_alpha   90.00
_cell.angle_beta   90.00
_cell.angle_gamma   90.00
#
_symmetry.space_group_name_H-M   'P 1'
#
loop_
_entity.id
_entity.type
_entity.pdbx_description
1 polymer ?
#
loop_
_entity_poly.entity_id
_entity_poly.type
_entity_poly.pdbx_seq_one_letter_code
_entity_poly.pdbx_strand_id
1 'polypeptide(L)'
;MHLRMAPRSLTPFGVAALTALSLSAFPMSIQGQTPGVQEVSEWSDDGMETLARTYLALSEVRDELHRELSETHQAGERLEVRRRADERMAEVLAEKGISAEDYERLTFLVSADDDARLAFEAMLQRLRGENGGG
;
A
#
# COMPACT_ATOMS: atom_id res chain seq x y z
N MET A 1 18.57 -51.00 22.73
CA MET A 1 18.70 -50.24 24.00
C MET A 1 20.06 -50.59 24.58
N HIS A 2 20.93 -49.59 24.74
CA HIS A 2 22.20 -49.50 25.49
C HIS A 2 23.16 -48.59 24.70
N LEU A 3 22.95 -47.30 24.92
CA LEU A 3 23.88 -46.22 24.61
C LEU A 3 25.20 -46.46 25.36
N ARG A 4 26.32 -46.30 24.67
CA ARG A 4 27.61 -46.05 25.32
C ARG A 4 28.33 -44.94 24.55
N MET A 5 28.12 -43.73 25.06
CA MET A 5 28.98 -42.57 24.88
C MET A 5 30.43 -42.94 25.13
N ALA A 6 31.31 -42.56 24.20
CA ALA A 6 32.74 -42.48 24.41
C ALA A 6 33.15 -41.00 24.44
N PRO A 7 33.80 -40.52 25.51
CA PRO A 7 34.32 -39.16 25.61
C PRO A 7 35.72 -39.09 24.98
N ARG A 8 36.01 -38.03 24.23
CA ARG A 8 37.39 -37.63 23.96
C ARG A 8 37.55 -36.15 24.26
N SER A 9 38.38 -35.94 25.27
CA SER A 9 38.91 -34.73 25.85
C SER A 9 39.78 -33.94 24.87
N LEU A 10 39.64 -32.61 24.88
CA LEU A 10 40.68 -31.65 24.51
C LEU A 10 40.51 -30.40 25.40
N THR A 11 41.27 -30.36 26.48
CA THR A 11 41.68 -29.13 27.18
C THR A 11 42.96 -28.60 26.51
N PRO A 12 43.53 -27.45 26.88
CA PRO A 12 42.96 -26.16 27.29
C PRO A 12 43.61 -24.99 26.52
N PHE A 13 42.87 -23.96 26.14
CA PHE A 13 43.46 -22.64 25.90
C PHE A 13 42.82 -21.64 26.83
N GLY A 14 43.46 -21.50 28.00
CA GLY A 14 43.34 -20.28 28.78
C GLY A 14 44.07 -19.17 28.05
N VAL A 15 43.34 -18.16 27.60
CA VAL A 15 43.88 -16.82 27.48
C VAL A 15 43.03 -15.95 28.40
N ALA A 16 43.72 -15.39 29.38
CA ALA A 16 43.19 -14.54 30.40
C ALA A 16 42.55 -13.27 29.80
N ALA A 17 41.59 -12.79 30.58
CA ALA A 17 40.76 -11.61 30.36
C ALA A 17 41.51 -10.29 30.19
N LEU A 18 40.70 -9.31 29.76
CA LEU A 18 40.74 -7.86 30.04
C LEU A 18 41.30 -6.95 28.94
N THR A 19 40.37 -6.48 28.09
CA THR A 19 40.22 -5.05 27.81
C THR A 19 38.75 -4.75 27.57
N ALA A 20 38.13 -4.05 28.53
CA ALA A 20 36.90 -3.33 28.33
C ALA A 20 37.14 -2.19 27.34
N LEU A 21 36.28 -2.01 26.33
CA LEU A 21 35.78 -0.69 25.94
C LEU A 21 34.70 -0.79 24.84
N SER A 22 33.61 -0.09 25.10
CA SER A 22 32.63 0.45 24.14
C SER A 22 31.58 -0.50 23.56
N LEU A 23 30.47 -0.63 24.31
CA LEU A 23 29.13 -0.77 23.75
C LEU A 23 28.85 0.44 22.83
N SER A 24 29.07 0.30 21.52
CA SER A 24 28.36 1.12 20.55
C SER A 24 27.01 0.46 20.30
N ALA A 25 26.03 0.80 21.13
CA ALA A 25 24.62 0.63 20.79
C ALA A 25 24.37 1.53 19.57
N PHE A 26 24.44 0.95 18.36
CA PHE A 26 23.88 1.62 17.19
C PHE A 26 22.37 1.66 17.40
N PRO A 27 21.74 2.85 17.47
CA PRO A 27 20.30 2.91 17.38
C PRO A 27 19.93 2.37 16.01
N MET A 28 19.26 1.22 16.02
CA MET A 28 18.56 0.67 14.87
C MET A 28 17.40 1.63 14.57
N SER A 29 17.70 2.71 13.85
CA SER A 29 16.68 3.57 13.26
C SER A 29 16.06 2.81 12.08
N ILE A 30 15.19 1.84 12.39
CA ILE A 30 14.08 1.51 11.48
C ILE A 30 13.14 2.71 11.57
N GLN A 31 13.47 3.77 10.84
CA GLN A 31 12.45 4.68 10.36
C GLN A 31 11.79 3.97 9.19
N GLY A 32 10.72 3.24 9.48
CA GLY A 32 9.66 2.99 8.51
C GLY A 32 8.93 4.30 8.22
N GLN A 33 9.68 5.29 7.71
CA GLN A 33 9.15 6.54 7.21
C GLN A 33 9.29 6.48 5.70
N THR A 34 8.33 5.79 5.07
CA THR A 34 7.99 6.04 3.68
C THR A 34 7.66 7.54 3.58
N PRO A 35 8.37 8.32 2.76
CA PRO A 35 8.16 9.75 2.69
C PRO A 35 6.74 10.05 2.18
N GLY A 36 5.94 10.76 2.97
CA GLY A 36 4.78 11.52 2.47
C GLY A 36 3.46 10.76 2.24
N VAL A 37 3.26 9.57 2.80
CA VAL A 37 1.91 8.97 2.81
C VAL A 37 1.11 9.64 3.92
N GLN A 38 0.15 10.48 3.54
CA GLN A 38 -0.78 11.10 4.47
C GLN A 38 -1.66 9.98 5.04
N GLU A 39 -1.61 9.73 6.35
CA GLU A 39 -2.50 8.74 6.99
C GLU A 39 -3.94 9.25 6.86
N VAL A 40 -4.71 8.64 5.95
CA VAL A 40 -6.10 9.00 5.71
C VAL A 40 -6.92 8.55 6.91
N SER A 41 -7.48 9.51 7.66
CA SER A 41 -8.40 9.21 8.76
C SER A 41 -9.70 8.65 8.17
N GLU A 42 -9.86 7.33 8.29
CA GLU A 42 -10.88 6.50 7.61
C GLU A 42 -12.32 7.00 7.77
N TRP A 43 -12.60 7.64 8.90
CA TRP A 43 -13.94 8.05 9.32
C TRP A 43 -14.09 9.56 9.47
N SER A 44 -13.10 10.32 8.99
CA SER A 44 -13.21 11.77 8.84
C SER A 44 -13.84 12.12 7.50
N ASP A 45 -14.54 13.26 7.45
CA ASP A 45 -15.11 13.77 6.19
C ASP A 45 -14.02 13.97 5.12
N ASP A 46 -12.84 14.47 5.51
CA ASP A 46 -11.69 14.67 4.63
C ASP A 46 -11.16 13.34 4.07
N GLY A 47 -11.14 12.28 4.89
CA GLY A 47 -10.70 10.96 4.47
C GLY A 47 -11.70 10.29 3.53
N MET A 48 -13.00 10.41 3.82
CA MET A 48 -14.07 9.93 2.95
C MET A 48 -14.07 10.66 1.60
N GLU A 49 -13.85 11.98 1.61
CA GLU A 49 -13.72 12.77 0.38
C GLU A 49 -12.49 12.36 -0.43
N THR A 50 -11.33 12.17 0.22
CA THR A 50 -10.09 11.73 -0.44
C THR A 50 -10.28 10.37 -1.10
N LEU A 51 -10.89 9.42 -0.39
CA LEU A 51 -11.22 8.10 -0.94
C LEU A 51 -12.18 8.21 -2.13
N ALA A 52 -13.25 9.01 -2.01
CA ALA A 52 -14.25 9.18 -3.07
C ALA A 52 -13.68 9.83 -4.32
N ARG A 53 -12.83 10.87 -4.17
CA ARG A 53 -12.13 11.51 -5.29
C ARG A 53 -11.15 10.55 -5.97
N THR A 54 -10.44 9.75 -5.18
CA THR A 54 -9.52 8.72 -5.71
C THR A 54 -10.29 7.66 -6.49
N TYR A 55 -11.41 7.17 -5.94
CA TYR A 55 -12.27 6.17 -6.58
C TYR A 55 -12.80 6.65 -7.93
N LEU A 56 -13.26 7.91 -8.01
CA LEU A 56 -13.73 8.49 -9.27
C LEU A 56 -12.62 8.56 -10.32
N ALA A 57 -11.45 9.09 -9.95
CA ALA A 57 -10.31 9.20 -10.86
C ALA A 57 -9.83 7.82 -11.36
N LEU A 58 -9.73 6.82 -10.48
CA LEU A 58 -9.37 5.45 -10.88
C LEU A 58 -10.45 4.78 -11.75
N SER A 59 -11.72 5.13 -11.54
CA SER A 59 -12.82 4.64 -12.38
C SER A 59 -12.71 5.19 -13.80
N GLU A 60 -12.34 6.46 -13.98
CA GLU A 60 -12.08 7.04 -15.31
C GLU A 60 -10.93 6.33 -16.04
N VAL A 61 -9.82 6.02 -15.33
CA VAL A 61 -8.70 5.25 -15.91
C VAL A 61 -9.15 3.85 -16.33
N ARG A 62 -9.99 3.19 -15.52
CA ARG A 62 -10.52 1.86 -15.84
C ARG A 62 -11.48 1.89 -17.04
N ASP A 63 -12.33 2.91 -17.12
CA ASP A 63 -13.25 3.07 -18.25
C ASP A 63 -12.47 3.31 -19.55
N GLU A 64 -11.42 4.12 -19.50
CA GLU A 64 -10.52 4.34 -20.64
C GLU A 64 -9.76 3.07 -21.04
N LEU A 65 -9.24 2.32 -20.06
CA LEU A 65 -8.63 1.01 -20.30
C LEU A 65 -9.60 0.06 -21.01
N HIS A 66 -10.85 0.00 -20.55
CA HIS A 66 -11.87 -0.84 -21.18
C HIS A 66 -12.17 -0.40 -22.62
N ARG A 67 -12.23 0.91 -22.86
CA ARG A 67 -12.42 1.49 -24.19
C ARG A 67 -11.26 1.11 -25.12
N GLU A 68 -10.01 1.38 -24.73
CA GLU A 68 -8.82 1.07 -25.53
C GLU A 68 -8.68 -0.44 -25.81
N LEU A 69 -8.97 -1.29 -24.81
CA LEU A 69 -8.93 -2.74 -24.99
C LEU A 69 -10.03 -3.26 -25.93
N SER A 70 -11.17 -2.56 -26.03
CA SER A 70 -12.23 -2.92 -26.97
C SER A 70 -11.87 -2.60 -28.42
N GLU A 71 -11.00 -1.60 -28.62
CA GLU A 71 -10.52 -1.18 -29.94
C GLU A 71 -9.27 -1.96 -30.37
N THR A 72 -8.49 -2.48 -29.42
CA THR A 72 -7.19 -3.13 -29.66
C THR A 72 -7.30 -4.65 -29.78
N HIS A 73 -6.99 -5.18 -30.96
CA HIS A 73 -7.14 -6.61 -31.27
C HIS A 73 -5.82 -7.39 -31.20
N GLN A 74 -4.66 -6.71 -31.25
CA GLN A 74 -3.35 -7.36 -31.23
C GLN A 74 -2.89 -7.62 -29.80
N ALA A 75 -2.41 -8.84 -29.52
CA ALA A 75 -2.03 -9.25 -28.17
C ALA A 75 -0.91 -8.38 -27.56
N GLY A 76 0.10 -8.01 -28.35
CA GLY A 76 1.19 -7.13 -27.91
C GLY A 76 0.71 -5.71 -27.57
N GLU A 77 -0.16 -5.14 -28.40
CA GLU A 77 -0.74 -3.81 -28.16
C GLU A 77 -1.65 -3.81 -26.93
N ARG A 78 -2.41 -4.89 -26.69
CA ARG A 78 -3.23 -5.04 -25.48
C ARG A 78 -2.40 -5.10 -24.19
N LEU A 79 -1.18 -5.66 -24.24
CA LEU A 79 -0.26 -5.64 -23.10
C LEU A 79 0.17 -4.21 -22.80
N GLU A 80 0.50 -3.46 -23.84
CA GLU A 80 0.97 -2.08 -23.74
C GLU A 80 -0.14 -1.13 -23.24
N VAL A 81 -1.38 -1.32 -23.69
CA VAL A 81 -2.58 -0.65 -23.15
C VAL A 81 -2.72 -0.89 -21.65
N ARG A 82 -2.54 -2.14 -21.19
CA ARG A 82 -2.60 -2.47 -19.74
C ARG A 82 -1.49 -1.79 -18.96
N ARG A 83 -0.25 -1.84 -19.45
CA ARG A 83 0.90 -1.20 -18.81
C ARG A 83 0.68 0.30 -18.61
N ARG A 84 0.17 1.00 -19.63
CA ARG A 84 -0.15 2.43 -19.52
C ARG A 84 -1.24 2.71 -18.50
N ALA A 85 -2.28 1.88 -18.44
CA ALA A 85 -3.34 2.03 -17.45
C ALA A 85 -2.81 1.81 -16.03
N ASP A 86 -1.97 0.79 -15.82
CA ASP A 86 -1.34 0.51 -14.52
C ASP A 86 -0.47 1.70 -14.07
N GLU A 87 0.32 2.29 -14.97
CA GLU A 87 1.10 3.50 -14.72
C GLU A 87 0.21 4.68 -14.35
N ARG A 88 -0.88 4.89 -15.09
CA ARG A 88 -1.82 5.98 -14.80
C ARG A 88 -2.55 5.80 -13.47
N MET A 89 -2.91 4.56 -13.11
CA MET A 89 -3.49 4.27 -11.80
C MET A 89 -2.51 4.59 -10.67
N ALA A 90 -1.23 4.24 -10.83
CA ALA A 90 -0.19 4.58 -9.85
C ALA A 90 0.02 6.10 -9.72
N GLU A 91 -0.01 6.84 -10.83
CA GLU A 91 0.04 8.31 -10.83
C GLU A 91 -1.16 8.91 -10.08
N VAL A 92 -2.38 8.43 -10.33
CA VAL A 92 -3.58 8.91 -9.62
C VAL A 92 -3.45 8.72 -8.11
N LEU A 93 -3.00 7.54 -7.66
CA LEU A 93 -2.78 7.28 -6.24
C LEU A 93 -1.74 8.23 -5.64
N ALA A 94 -0.63 8.46 -6.34
CA ALA A 94 0.42 9.38 -5.91
C ALA A 94 -0.07 10.85 -5.87
N GLU A 95 -0.81 11.30 -6.88
CA GLU A 95 -1.42 12.65 -6.95
C GLU A 95 -2.40 12.89 -5.78
N LYS A 96 -3.08 11.84 -5.32
CA LYS A 96 -4.01 11.91 -4.18
C LYS A 96 -3.34 11.68 -2.83
N GLY A 97 -2.04 11.39 -2.80
CA GLY A 97 -1.29 11.17 -1.56
C GLY A 97 -1.69 9.90 -0.81
N ILE A 98 -2.29 8.92 -1.49
CA ILE A 98 -2.78 7.66 -0.92
C ILE A 98 -1.98 6.49 -1.48
N SER A 99 -1.58 5.57 -0.60
CA SER A 99 -0.91 4.34 -1.04
C SER A 99 -1.92 3.35 -1.65
N ALA A 100 -1.44 2.44 -2.51
CA ALA A 100 -2.31 1.39 -3.05
C ALA A 100 -2.89 0.49 -1.93
N GLU A 101 -2.09 0.16 -0.93
CA GLU A 101 -2.51 -0.64 0.23
C GLU A 101 -3.59 0.07 1.05
N ASP A 102 -3.43 1.38 1.30
CA ASP A 102 -4.44 2.16 2.00
C ASP A 102 -5.73 2.28 1.19
N TYR A 103 -5.63 2.49 -0.11
CA TYR A 103 -6.81 2.54 -0.97
C TYR A 103 -7.59 1.22 -0.94
N GLU A 104 -6.91 0.08 -1.07
CA GLU A 104 -7.53 -1.25 -0.98
C GLU A 104 -8.17 -1.49 0.39
N ARG A 105 -7.44 -1.19 1.46
CA ARG A 105 -7.90 -1.32 2.84
C ARG A 105 -9.12 -0.46 3.12
N LEU A 106 -9.11 0.82 2.75
CA LEU A 106 -10.24 1.74 2.92
C LEU A 106 -11.45 1.30 2.10
N THR A 107 -11.23 0.87 0.86
CA THR A 107 -12.30 0.33 0.01
C THR A 107 -12.93 -0.90 0.65
N PHE A 108 -12.12 -1.80 1.22
CA PHE A 108 -12.61 -2.96 1.95
C PHE A 108 -13.44 -2.56 3.17
N LEU A 109 -12.96 -1.62 3.99
CA LEU A 109 -13.68 -1.14 5.17
C LEU A 109 -15.04 -0.53 4.80
N VAL A 110 -15.08 0.31 3.76
CA VAL A 110 -16.33 0.88 3.24
C VAL A 110 -17.28 -0.22 2.74
N SER A 111 -16.77 -1.27 2.12
CA SER A 111 -17.60 -2.38 1.63
C SER A 111 -18.16 -3.28 2.74
N ALA A 112 -17.51 -3.30 3.91
CA ALA A 112 -17.85 -4.18 5.02
C ALA A 112 -18.81 -3.54 6.04
N ASP A 113 -19.00 -2.23 5.99
CA ASP A 113 -19.85 -1.46 6.90
C ASP A 113 -20.94 -0.71 6.11
N ASP A 114 -22.20 -0.94 6.47
CA ASP A 114 -23.33 -0.37 5.71
C ASP A 114 -23.46 1.15 5.87
N ASP A 115 -23.16 1.70 7.04
CA ASP A 115 -23.23 3.14 7.29
C ASP A 115 -22.09 3.87 6.53
N ALA A 116 -20.90 3.27 6.54
CA ALA A 116 -19.75 3.67 5.74
C ALA A 116 -20.06 3.69 4.24
N ARG A 117 -20.68 2.60 3.75
CA ARG A 117 -21.08 2.48 2.36
C ARG A 117 -22.07 3.57 1.96
N LEU A 118 -23.08 3.82 2.79
CA LEU A 118 -24.07 4.88 2.54
C LEU A 118 -23.42 6.28 2.55
N ALA A 119 -22.52 6.55 3.50
CA ALA A 119 -21.77 7.80 3.56
C ALA A 119 -20.89 8.00 2.32
N PHE A 120 -20.20 6.95 1.87
CA PHE A 120 -19.40 6.96 0.66
C PHE A 120 -20.24 7.18 -0.60
N GLU A 121 -21.38 6.50 -0.73
CA GLU A 121 -22.32 6.68 -1.83
C GLU A 121 -22.85 8.12 -1.88
N ALA A 122 -23.21 8.71 -0.74
CA ALA A 122 -23.63 10.11 -0.64
C ALA A 122 -22.49 11.06 -1.05
N MET A 123 -21.26 10.77 -0.63
CA MET A 123 -20.06 11.53 -1.02
C MET A 123 -19.85 11.51 -2.54
N LEU A 124 -19.97 10.33 -3.17
CA LEU A 124 -19.86 10.19 -4.62
C LEU A 124 -20.95 10.95 -5.38
N GLN A 125 -22.16 11.03 -4.84
CA GLN A 125 -23.25 11.81 -5.44
C GLN A 125 -22.97 13.31 -5.33
N ARG A 126 -22.53 13.78 -4.16
CA ARG A 126 -22.14 15.18 -3.94
C ARG A 126 -21.05 15.60 -4.92
N LEU A 127 -19.95 14.86 -5.00
CA LEU A 127 -18.82 15.18 -5.88
C LEU A 127 -19.21 15.19 -7.36
N ARG A 128 -20.10 14.29 -7.78
CA ARG A 128 -20.63 14.29 -9.16
C ARG A 128 -21.55 15.48 -9.44
N GLY A 129 -22.35 15.89 -8.46
CA GLY A 129 -23.18 17.09 -8.55
C GLY A 129 -22.35 18.38 -8.65
N GLU A 130 -21.26 18.48 -7.89
CA GLU A 130 -20.31 19.60 -7.94
C GLU A 130 -19.62 19.72 -9.31
N ASN A 131 -19.20 18.59 -9.90
CA ASN A 131 -18.62 18.58 -11.25
C ASN A 131 -19.64 18.81 -12.38
N GLY A 132 -20.94 18.65 -12.11
CA GLY A 132 -22.02 18.83 -13.09
C GLY A 132 -22.72 20.19 -13.04
N GLY A 133 -22.43 21.02 -12.02
CA GLY A 133 -22.96 22.37 -11.84
C GLY A 133 -22.00 23.43 -12.36
N GLY A 134 -21.95 23.61 -13.69
CA GLY A 134 -21.33 24.77 -14.34
C GLY A 134 -22.27 25.97 -14.37
#